data_AF-A0A7V1APA5-F1
#
_entry.id   AF-A0A7V1APA5-F1
#
_cell.length_a   1.000
_cell.length_b   1.000
_cell.length_c   1.000
_cell.angle_alpha   90.00
_cell.angle_beta   90.00
_cell.angle_gamma   90.00
#
_symmetry.space_group_name_H-M   'P 1'
#
loop_
_entity.id
_entity.type
_entity.pdbx_description
1 polymer ?
#
loop_
_entity_poly.entity_id
_entity_poly.type
_entity_poly.pdbx_seq_one_letter_code
_entity_poly.pdbx_strand_id
1 'polypeptide(L)'
;MIVLTEPGIHNLFLTFDVLKKWRKRAVSTPLFLTKEYIESSLDSFPLEFWEMKKFHQIVYGDDVLKKIEISRSDLRLQCEREVKGKLLHLQQNFLNSEKKPHRLRALLVLSIPTFGTLFNALLYLKNEVSPNSRKEIFVNTAGVFGLDQQVFETILKLRYENLKLKSDALLKLTQSYIEEIRKLSQFADKL
;
A
#
# COMPACT_ATOMS: atom_id res chain seq x y z
N MET A 1 -5.24 -14.74 5.03
CA MET A 1 -5.95 -14.55 6.31
C MET A 1 -6.63 -15.87 6.66
N ILE A 2 -6.70 -16.22 7.94
CA ILE A 2 -7.44 -17.37 8.47
C ILE A 2 -8.39 -16.81 9.54
N VAL A 3 -9.67 -17.14 9.44
CA VAL A 3 -10.67 -16.70 10.42
C VAL A 3 -11.03 -17.87 11.32
N LEU A 4 -10.85 -17.67 12.62
CA LEU A 4 -11.08 -18.66 13.66
C LEU A 4 -12.30 -18.24 14.50
N THR A 5 -12.87 -19.21 15.21
CA THR A 5 -13.78 -18.95 16.32
C THR A 5 -13.03 -18.34 17.50
N GLU A 6 -13.74 -17.67 18.41
CA GLU A 6 -13.15 -17.11 19.64
C GLU A 6 -12.31 -18.13 20.45
N PRO A 7 -12.75 -19.36 20.76
CA PRO A 7 -11.86 -20.33 21.42
C PRO A 7 -10.61 -20.69 20.59
N GLY A 8 -10.70 -20.61 19.27
CA GLY A 8 -9.60 -20.94 18.36
C GLY A 8 -8.50 -19.88 18.38
N ILE A 9 -8.84 -18.59 18.48
CA ILE A 9 -7.86 -17.50 18.52
C ILE A 9 -7.01 -17.52 19.79
N HIS A 10 -7.52 -18.07 20.89
CA HIS A 10 -6.74 -18.25 22.12
C HIS A 10 -5.76 -19.44 22.07
N ASN A 11 -5.88 -20.30 21.05
CA ASN A 11 -5.10 -21.53 20.91
C ASN A 11 -4.14 -21.49 19.70
N LEU A 12 -3.66 -20.30 19.31
CA LEU A 12 -2.75 -20.13 18.17
C LEU A 12 -1.44 -20.94 18.30
N PHE A 13 -0.99 -21.25 19.51
CA PHE A 13 0.21 -22.06 19.74
C PHE A 13 0.13 -23.45 19.09
N LEU A 14 -1.08 -24.00 18.90
CA LEU A 14 -1.30 -25.27 18.20
C LEU A 14 -0.89 -25.22 16.72
N THR A 15 -0.74 -24.02 16.15
CA THR A 15 -0.35 -23.83 14.74
C THR A 15 1.17 -23.89 14.50
N PHE A 16 2.01 -23.89 15.55
CA PHE A 16 3.46 -23.74 15.42
C PHE A 16 4.11 -24.76 14.47
N ASP A 17 3.77 -26.03 14.57
CA ASP A 17 4.36 -27.08 13.72
C ASP A 17 3.94 -26.94 12.25
N VAL A 18 2.69 -26.54 12.01
CA VAL A 18 2.18 -26.30 10.66
C VAL A 18 2.85 -25.06 10.06
N LEU A 19 2.92 -23.96 10.80
CA LEU A 19 3.58 -22.73 10.35
C LEU A 19 5.08 -22.94 10.11
N LYS A 20 5.75 -23.79 10.89
CA LYS A 20 7.15 -24.17 10.66
C LYS A 20 7.32 -24.88 9.31
N LYS A 21 6.40 -25.77 8.92
CA LYS A 21 6.40 -26.42 7.60
C LYS A 21 6.13 -25.41 6.48
N TRP A 22 5.20 -24.48 6.69
CA TRP A 22 4.86 -23.43 5.71
C TRP A 22 6.01 -22.46 5.46
N ARG A 23 6.70 -22.01 6.51
CA ARG A 23 7.89 -21.13 6.39
C ARG A 23 9.00 -21.78 5.56
N LYS A 24 9.23 -23.10 5.71
CA LYS A 24 10.19 -23.85 4.88
C LYS A 24 9.82 -23.85 3.38
N ARG A 25 8.57 -23.56 3.04
CA ARG A 25 8.07 -23.42 1.66
C ARG A 25 7.89 -21.96 1.24
N ALA A 26 8.51 -21.01 1.95
CA ALA A 26 8.40 -19.57 1.71
C ALA A 26 6.96 -19.01 1.75
N VAL A 27 6.05 -19.71 2.44
CA VAL A 27 4.69 -19.21 2.71
C VAL A 27 4.76 -18.27 3.92
N SER A 28 4.24 -17.06 3.77
CA SER A 28 4.16 -16.08 4.85
C SER A 28 3.23 -16.54 5.97
N THR A 29 3.52 -16.14 7.20
CA THR A 29 2.60 -16.37 8.31
C THR A 29 1.29 -15.61 8.03
N PRO A 30 0.12 -16.26 8.01
CA PRO A 30 -1.14 -15.57 7.74
C PRO A 30 -1.56 -14.72 8.94
N LEU A 31 -2.41 -13.72 8.69
CA LEU A 31 -3.20 -13.08 9.73
C LEU A 31 -4.25 -14.05 10.24
N PHE A 32 -4.34 -14.22 11.56
CA PHE A 32 -5.39 -14.96 12.24
C PHE A 32 -6.33 -13.98 12.93
N LEU A 33 -7.61 -14.00 12.59
CA LEU A 33 -8.62 -13.06 13.09
C LEU A 33 -9.89 -13.82 13.49
N THR A 34 -10.80 -13.16 14.20
CA THR A 34 -12.18 -13.64 14.42
C THR A 34 -13.16 -12.80 13.58
N LYS A 35 -14.40 -13.27 13.41
CA LYS A 35 -15.40 -12.50 12.65
C LYS A 35 -15.71 -11.18 13.36
N GLU A 36 -15.83 -11.26 14.67
CA GLU A 36 -16.07 -10.16 15.60
C GLU A 36 -14.96 -9.11 15.50
N TYR A 37 -13.69 -9.54 15.44
CA TYR A 37 -12.57 -8.62 15.22
C TYR A 37 -12.67 -7.90 13.87
N ILE A 38 -13.02 -8.60 12.79
CA ILE A 38 -13.15 -7.99 11.46
C ILE A 38 -14.24 -6.91 11.48
N GLU A 39 -15.42 -7.24 11.98
CA GLU A 39 -16.58 -6.34 12.02
C GLU A 39 -16.31 -5.08 12.87
N SER A 40 -15.67 -5.26 14.03
CA SER A 40 -15.31 -4.15 14.93
C SER A 40 -14.10 -3.33 14.48
N SER A 41 -13.41 -3.74 13.40
CA SER A 41 -12.18 -3.11 12.91
C SER A 41 -12.32 -2.43 11.56
N LEU A 42 -13.54 -2.39 10.99
CA LEU A 42 -13.77 -1.83 9.65
C LEU A 42 -13.54 -0.31 9.58
N ASP A 43 -13.67 0.40 10.70
CA ASP A 43 -13.41 1.84 10.82
C ASP A 43 -11.92 2.18 11.03
N SER A 44 -11.20 1.26 11.67
CA SER A 44 -9.82 1.41 12.11
C SER A 44 -8.82 0.92 11.06
N PHE A 45 -9.19 -0.12 10.30
CA PHE A 45 -8.42 -0.71 9.20
C PHE A 45 -9.20 -0.78 7.87
N PRO A 46 -9.90 0.29 7.45
CA PRO A 46 -10.74 0.26 6.25
C PRO A 46 -9.94 -0.05 4.98
N LEU A 47 -8.70 0.43 4.85
CA LEU A 47 -7.85 0.23 3.69
C LEU A 47 -7.43 -1.24 3.55
N GLU A 48 -7.04 -1.88 4.64
CA GLU A 48 -6.64 -3.28 4.67
C GLU A 48 -7.80 -4.18 4.31
N PHE A 49 -8.96 -3.98 4.94
CA PHE A 49 -10.15 -4.78 4.62
C PHE A 49 -10.69 -4.49 3.23
N TRP A 50 -10.52 -3.27 2.70
CA TRP A 50 -10.90 -2.92 1.34
C TRP A 50 -10.02 -3.65 0.32
N GLU A 51 -8.71 -3.66 0.55
CA GLU A 51 -7.77 -4.40 -0.29
C GLU A 51 -8.06 -5.91 -0.22
N MET A 52 -8.26 -6.46 0.97
CA MET A 52 -8.59 -7.87 1.14
C MET A 52 -9.91 -8.21 0.44
N LYS A 53 -10.99 -7.44 0.64
CA LYS A 53 -12.28 -7.68 -0.01
C LYS A 53 -12.15 -7.72 -1.53
N LYS A 54 -11.30 -6.86 -2.10
CA LYS A 54 -11.14 -6.72 -3.54
C LYS A 54 -10.25 -7.79 -4.18
N PHE A 55 -9.21 -8.23 -3.48
CA PHE A 55 -8.16 -9.09 -4.05
C PHE A 55 -8.04 -10.48 -3.41
N HIS A 56 -8.91 -10.83 -2.46
CA HIS A 56 -8.87 -12.15 -1.85
C HIS A 56 -9.31 -13.26 -2.82
N GLN A 57 -8.80 -14.46 -2.56
CA GLN A 57 -9.29 -15.70 -3.12
C GLN A 57 -9.65 -16.62 -1.96
N ILE A 58 -10.85 -17.20 -2.00
CA ILE A 58 -11.29 -18.18 -1.01
C ILE A 58 -10.56 -19.48 -1.27
N VAL A 59 -9.82 -19.95 -0.27
CA VAL A 59 -9.15 -21.26 -0.33
C VAL A 59 -10.02 -22.34 0.29
N TYR A 60 -10.71 -22.03 1.39
CA TYR A 60 -11.59 -22.93 2.11
C TYR A 60 -12.55 -22.15 3.02
N GLY A 61 -13.77 -22.67 3.22
CA GLY A 61 -14.78 -22.11 4.14
C GLY A 61 -15.61 -20.96 3.56
N ASP A 62 -16.29 -20.25 4.46
CA ASP A 62 -17.18 -19.13 4.11
C ASP A 62 -16.40 -17.88 3.67
N ASP A 63 -16.99 -17.13 2.73
CA ASP A 63 -16.54 -15.79 2.38
C ASP A 63 -17.01 -14.76 3.41
N VAL A 64 -16.18 -14.54 4.43
CA VAL A 64 -16.41 -13.56 5.48
C VAL A 64 -16.24 -12.11 5.02
N LEU A 65 -15.55 -11.87 3.90
CA LEU A 65 -15.26 -10.52 3.41
C LEU A 65 -16.36 -10.01 2.44
N LYS A 66 -17.15 -10.90 1.83
CA LYS A 66 -18.20 -10.54 0.88
C LYS A 66 -19.15 -9.46 1.39
N LYS A 67 -19.58 -9.61 2.65
CA LYS A 67 -20.66 -8.80 3.26
C LYS A 67 -20.17 -7.59 4.04
N ILE A 68 -18.86 -7.42 4.26
CA ILE A 68 -18.38 -6.27 5.03
C ILE A 68 -18.63 -4.98 4.26
N GLU A 69 -19.06 -3.94 4.94
CA GLU A 69 -19.27 -2.62 4.36
C GLU A 69 -18.19 -1.67 4.88
N ILE A 70 -17.44 -1.07 3.96
CA ILE A 70 -16.34 -0.19 4.31
C ILE A 70 -16.78 1.22 4.02
N SER A 71 -16.84 2.02 5.07
CA SER A 71 -17.20 3.43 4.95
C SER A 71 -16.19 4.15 4.05
N ARG A 72 -16.72 4.89 3.07
CA ARG A 72 -15.88 5.75 2.23
C ARG A 72 -15.23 6.87 3.03
N SER A 73 -15.88 7.37 4.09
CA SER A 73 -15.31 8.41 4.96
C SER A 73 -14.07 7.90 5.69
N ASP A 74 -14.14 6.67 6.21
CA ASP A 74 -13.08 6.09 7.02
C ASP A 74 -11.91 5.68 6.13
N LEU A 75 -12.21 5.10 4.96
CA LEU A 75 -11.21 4.81 3.93
C LEU A 75 -10.48 6.08 3.48
N ARG A 76 -11.21 7.17 3.23
CA ARG A 76 -10.62 8.47 2.88
C ARG A 76 -9.71 8.98 3.99
N LEU A 77 -10.18 8.95 5.24
CA LEU A 77 -9.42 9.43 6.39
C LEU A 77 -8.14 8.61 6.61
N GLN A 78 -8.19 7.28 6.47
CA GLN A 78 -6.99 6.45 6.54
C GLN A 78 -6.03 6.72 5.38
N CYS A 79 -6.53 6.87 4.15
CA CYS A 79 -5.68 7.23 3.00
C CYS A 79 -4.94 8.55 3.23
N GLU A 80 -5.63 9.57 3.74
CA GLU A 80 -5.04 10.87 4.07
C GLU A 80 -3.92 10.72 5.13
N ARG A 81 -4.20 10.01 6.23
CA ARG A 81 -3.22 9.75 7.30
C ARG A 81 -1.99 9.03 6.77
N GLU A 82 -2.20 7.98 5.98
CA GLU A 82 -1.13 7.18 5.39
C GLU A 82 -0.28 7.98 4.41
N VAL A 83 -0.88 8.77 3.52
CA VAL A 83 -0.12 9.61 2.57
C VAL A 83 0.70 10.66 3.34
N LYS A 84 0.11 11.34 4.34
CA LYS A 84 0.82 12.32 5.17
C LYS A 84 1.98 11.67 5.96
N GLY A 85 1.75 10.52 6.59
CA GLY A 85 2.78 9.79 7.32
C GLY A 85 3.93 9.31 6.42
N LYS A 86 3.61 8.74 5.26
CA LYS A 86 4.63 8.29 4.29
C LYS A 86 5.40 9.47 3.68
N LEU A 87 4.77 10.62 3.48
CA LEU A 87 5.45 11.85 3.06
C LEU A 87 6.51 12.29 4.07
N LEU A 88 6.18 12.31 5.37
CA LEU A 88 7.14 12.65 6.43
C LEU A 88 8.35 11.70 6.43
N HIS A 89 8.10 10.40 6.33
CA HIS A 89 9.18 9.41 6.23
C HIS A 89 10.00 9.57 4.94
N LEU A 90 9.36 9.89 3.82
CA LEU A 90 10.06 10.13 2.55
C LEU A 90 11.01 11.34 2.67
N GLN A 91 10.55 12.42 3.30
CA GLN A 91 11.37 13.62 3.57
C GLN A 91 12.52 13.34 4.52
N GLN A 92 12.28 12.64 5.63
CA GLN A 92 13.34 12.25 6.57
C GLN A 92 14.41 11.38 5.91
N ASN A 93 13.98 10.35 5.17
CA ASN A 93 14.91 9.47 4.47
C ASN A 93 15.66 10.18 3.33
N PHE A 94 15.03 11.16 2.69
CA PHE A 94 15.71 12.01 1.71
C PHE A 94 16.85 12.81 2.34
N LEU A 95 16.64 13.43 3.50
CA LEU A 95 17.68 14.15 4.23
C LEU A 95 18.81 13.20 4.67
N ASN A 96 18.46 12.03 5.23
CA ASN A 96 19.40 11.00 5.65
C ASN A 96 20.15 10.32 4.49
N SER A 97 19.71 10.54 3.24
CA SER A 97 20.43 10.06 2.07
C SER A 97 21.78 10.74 1.88
N GLU A 98 21.98 11.95 2.45
CA GLU A 98 23.19 12.77 2.29
C GLU A 98 23.57 12.96 0.80
N LYS A 99 22.59 13.00 -0.10
CA LYS A 99 22.76 13.04 -1.56
C LYS A 99 23.52 11.83 -2.15
N LYS A 100 23.68 10.74 -1.40
CA LYS A 100 24.35 9.52 -1.88
C LYS A 100 23.46 8.80 -2.91
N PRO A 101 23.94 8.57 -4.15
CA PRO A 101 23.12 8.01 -5.24
C PRO A 101 22.43 6.69 -4.92
N HIS A 102 23.13 5.77 -4.26
CA HIS A 102 22.57 4.45 -3.91
C HIS A 102 21.43 4.58 -2.87
N ARG A 103 21.54 5.51 -1.91
CA ARG A 103 20.49 5.78 -0.92
C ARG A 103 19.27 6.43 -1.57
N LEU A 104 19.48 7.41 -2.46
CA LEU A 104 18.39 8.04 -3.21
C LEU A 104 17.65 7.02 -4.10
N ARG A 105 18.38 6.18 -4.82
CA ARG A 105 17.78 5.10 -5.61
C ARG A 105 16.96 4.15 -4.74
N ALA A 106 17.54 3.70 -3.62
CA ALA A 106 16.85 2.81 -2.69
C ALA A 106 15.56 3.45 -2.16
N LEU A 107 15.60 4.72 -1.76
CA LEU A 107 14.44 5.47 -1.29
C LEU A 107 13.31 5.48 -2.32
N LEU A 108 13.62 5.82 -3.58
CA LEU A 108 12.64 5.84 -4.66
C LEU A 108 12.03 4.46 -4.90
N VAL A 109 12.88 3.45 -5.09
CA VAL A 109 12.44 2.09 -5.43
C VAL A 109 11.63 1.49 -4.30
N LEU A 110 12.07 1.60 -3.05
CA LEU A 110 11.40 0.99 -1.89
C LEU A 110 10.08 1.67 -1.54
N SER A 111 9.83 2.90 -1.98
CA SER A 111 8.56 3.59 -1.76
C SER A 111 7.41 3.09 -2.65
N ILE A 112 7.69 2.53 -3.83
CA ILE A 112 6.63 2.13 -4.78
C ILE A 112 5.62 1.12 -4.21
N PRO A 113 6.01 0.03 -3.52
CA PRO A 113 5.05 -0.93 -2.98
C PRO A 113 4.20 -0.33 -1.88
N THR A 114 4.76 0.60 -1.09
CA THR A 114 4.04 1.18 0.05
C THR A 114 2.95 2.14 -0.39
N PHE A 115 3.09 2.75 -1.58
CA PHE A 115 2.07 3.60 -2.17
C PHE A 115 1.06 2.86 -3.07
N GLY A 116 1.36 1.64 -3.52
CA GLY A 116 0.50 0.93 -4.49
C GLY A 116 -0.94 0.73 -4.02
N THR A 117 -1.13 0.23 -2.80
CA THR A 117 -2.46 0.03 -2.21
C THR A 117 -3.19 1.36 -1.99
N LEU A 118 -2.47 2.38 -1.52
CA LEU A 118 -3.01 3.73 -1.32
C LEU A 118 -3.52 4.36 -2.62
N PHE A 119 -2.70 4.29 -3.67
CA PHE A 119 -3.04 4.87 -4.98
C PHE A 119 -4.29 4.23 -5.54
N ASN A 120 -4.42 2.92 -5.38
CA ASN A 120 -5.60 2.20 -5.82
C ASN A 120 -6.86 2.55 -5.02
N ALA A 121 -6.73 2.73 -3.70
CA ALA A 121 -7.83 3.18 -2.85
C ALA A 121 -8.25 4.62 -3.18
N LEU A 122 -7.31 5.50 -3.47
CA LEU A 122 -7.59 6.87 -3.91
C LEU A 122 -8.32 6.93 -5.26
N LEU A 123 -7.94 6.08 -6.22
CA LEU A 123 -8.70 5.92 -7.48
C LEU A 123 -10.15 5.48 -7.21
N TYR A 124 -10.33 4.48 -6.34
CA TYR A 124 -11.67 4.04 -5.95
C TYR A 124 -12.50 5.14 -5.26
N LEU A 125 -11.87 5.96 -4.41
CA LEU A 125 -12.52 7.12 -3.79
C LEU A 125 -12.92 8.19 -4.82
N LYS A 126 -12.26 8.23 -5.98
CA LYS A 126 -12.65 9.05 -7.14
C LYS A 126 -13.64 8.36 -8.10
N ASN A 127 -14.12 7.17 -7.76
CA ASN A 127 -14.99 6.34 -8.61
C ASN A 127 -14.33 5.89 -9.93
N GLU A 128 -13.00 5.83 -9.94
CA GLU A 128 -12.23 5.32 -11.07
C GLU A 128 -12.12 3.79 -11.01
N VAL A 129 -12.01 3.17 -12.18
CA VAL A 129 -11.82 1.73 -12.30
C VAL A 129 -10.41 1.37 -11.81
N SER A 130 -10.34 0.33 -10.98
CA SER A 130 -9.08 -0.21 -10.51
C SER A 130 -8.27 -0.78 -11.67
N PRO A 131 -7.05 -0.29 -11.92
CA PRO A 131 -6.23 -0.85 -12.98
C PRO A 131 -5.72 -2.24 -12.63
N ASN A 132 -5.37 -3.03 -13.65
CA ASN A 132 -4.99 -4.43 -13.48
C ASN A 132 -3.50 -4.60 -13.15
N SER A 133 -2.68 -3.58 -13.38
CA SER A 133 -1.25 -3.61 -13.10
C SER A 133 -0.80 -2.49 -12.16
N ARG A 134 0.26 -2.74 -11.38
CA ARG A 134 0.89 -1.71 -10.53
C ARG A 134 1.33 -0.49 -11.35
N LYS A 135 1.87 -0.71 -12.55
CA LYS A 135 2.30 0.38 -13.43
C LYS A 135 1.11 1.30 -13.78
N GLU A 136 -0.01 0.71 -14.18
CA GLU A 136 -1.23 1.47 -14.48
C GLU A 136 -1.80 2.18 -13.25
N ILE A 137 -1.76 1.57 -12.05
CA ILE A 137 -2.19 2.23 -10.81
C ILE A 137 -1.46 3.57 -10.64
N PHE A 138 -0.13 3.56 -10.70
CA PHE A 138 0.66 4.78 -10.53
C PHE A 138 0.41 5.83 -11.61
N VAL A 139 0.36 5.40 -12.87
CA VAL A 139 0.12 6.29 -14.02
C VAL A 139 -1.29 6.90 -13.97
N ASN A 140 -2.32 6.08 -13.74
CA ASN A 140 -3.71 6.54 -13.71
C ASN A 140 -3.95 7.45 -12.50
N THR A 141 -3.39 7.12 -11.32
CA THR A 141 -3.48 8.04 -10.17
C THR A 141 -2.80 9.36 -10.49
N ALA A 142 -1.64 9.37 -11.15
CA ALA A 142 -0.99 10.62 -11.54
C ALA A 142 -1.90 11.46 -12.46
N GLY A 143 -2.50 10.85 -13.49
CA GLY A 143 -3.44 11.54 -14.38
C GLY A 143 -4.69 12.09 -13.66
N VAL A 144 -5.36 11.26 -12.86
CA VAL A 144 -6.61 11.61 -12.15
C VAL A 144 -6.40 12.73 -11.13
N PHE A 145 -5.24 12.74 -10.46
CA PHE A 145 -4.92 13.72 -9.43
C PHE A 145 -4.05 14.89 -9.94
N GLY A 146 -3.82 14.99 -11.26
CA GLY A 146 -3.05 16.08 -11.86
C GLY A 146 -1.59 16.14 -11.40
N LEU A 147 -0.99 14.98 -11.09
CA LEU A 147 0.41 14.84 -10.74
C LEU A 147 1.28 14.66 -11.99
N ASP A 148 2.58 14.88 -11.85
CA ASP A 148 3.54 14.63 -12.93
C ASP A 148 3.74 13.12 -13.16
N GLN A 149 3.07 12.58 -14.18
CA GLN A 149 3.17 11.18 -14.59
C GLN A 149 4.61 10.75 -14.91
N GLN A 150 5.44 11.64 -15.47
CA GLN A 150 6.81 11.31 -15.86
C GLN A 150 7.67 10.96 -14.65
N VAL A 151 7.42 11.57 -13.49
CA VAL A 151 8.09 11.26 -12.23
C VAL A 151 7.84 9.80 -11.86
N PHE A 152 6.58 9.38 -11.81
CA PHE A 152 6.21 8.01 -11.43
C PHE A 152 6.69 6.98 -12.44
N GLU A 153 6.56 7.26 -13.75
CA GLU A 153 7.08 6.38 -14.80
C GLU A 153 8.59 6.16 -14.69
N THR A 154 9.35 7.23 -14.40
CA THR A 154 10.80 7.15 -14.24
C THR A 154 11.17 6.29 -13.03
N ILE A 155 10.44 6.41 -11.91
CA ILE A 155 10.67 5.59 -10.71
C ILE A 155 10.29 4.12 -10.98
N LEU A 156 9.23 3.86 -11.71
CA LEU A 156 8.84 2.52 -12.12
C LEU A 156 9.92 1.88 -13.01
N LYS A 157 10.50 2.62 -13.96
CA LYS A 157 11.65 2.18 -14.77
C LYS A 157 12.89 1.90 -13.92
N LEU A 158 13.16 2.72 -12.89
CA LEU A 158 14.24 2.46 -11.93
C LEU A 158 14.05 1.12 -11.19
N ARG A 159 12.81 0.78 -10.83
CA ARG A 159 12.46 -0.42 -10.07
C ARG A 159 12.41 -1.68 -10.92
N TYR A 160 11.74 -1.63 -12.07
CA TYR A 160 11.39 -2.82 -12.85
C TYR A 160 12.26 -3.02 -14.10
N GLU A 161 12.87 -1.95 -14.62
CA GLU A 161 13.67 -1.98 -15.85
C GLU A 161 15.16 -1.70 -15.61
N ASN A 162 15.58 -1.61 -14.33
CA ASN A 162 16.97 -1.33 -13.94
C ASN A 162 17.58 -0.08 -14.60
N LEU A 163 16.76 0.93 -14.90
CA LEU A 163 17.22 2.21 -15.45
C LEU A 163 18.38 2.78 -14.61
N LYS A 164 19.44 3.27 -15.25
CA LYS A 164 20.57 3.92 -14.57
C LYS A 164 20.43 5.44 -14.71
N LEU A 165 20.56 6.15 -13.60
CA LEU A 165 20.53 7.61 -13.55
C LEU A 165 21.79 8.14 -12.88
N LYS A 166 22.26 9.30 -13.34
CA LYS A 166 23.35 10.05 -12.70
C LYS A 166 22.89 10.62 -11.35
N SER A 167 23.84 10.95 -10.47
CA SER A 167 23.58 11.50 -9.13
C SER A 167 22.61 12.69 -9.15
N ASP A 168 22.87 13.69 -10.00
CA ASP A 168 22.04 14.90 -10.05
C ASP A 168 20.62 14.62 -10.54
N ALA A 169 20.46 13.66 -11.46
CA ALA A 169 19.15 13.24 -11.94
C ALA A 169 18.37 12.50 -10.86
N LEU A 170 19.01 11.65 -10.04
CA LEU A 170 18.39 11.00 -8.88
C LEU A 170 17.95 12.02 -7.83
N LEU A 171 18.79 13.02 -7.56
CA LEU A 171 18.47 14.08 -6.61
C LEU A 171 17.24 14.88 -7.07
N LYS A 172 17.24 15.35 -8.33
CA LYS A 172 16.09 16.07 -8.92
C LYS A 172 14.83 15.23 -8.93
N LEU A 173 14.91 13.97 -9.36
CA LEU A 173 13.77 13.06 -9.38
C LEU A 173 13.19 12.85 -7.97
N THR A 174 14.04 12.74 -6.95
CA THR A 174 13.58 12.58 -5.56
C THR A 174 12.87 13.82 -5.04
N GLN A 175 13.38 15.01 -5.38
CA GLN A 175 12.72 16.28 -5.03
C GLN A 175 11.36 16.39 -5.71
N SER A 176 11.28 16.14 -7.02
CA SER A 176 10.01 16.13 -7.76
C SER A 176 9.02 15.14 -7.16
N TYR A 177 9.48 13.92 -6.83
CA TYR A 177 8.64 12.90 -6.22
C TYR A 177 8.06 13.32 -4.86
N ILE A 178 8.87 13.93 -3.98
CA ILE A 178 8.39 14.47 -2.70
C ILE A 178 7.29 15.51 -2.92
N GLU A 179 7.45 16.40 -3.91
CA GLU A 179 6.45 17.42 -4.22
C GLU A 179 5.17 16.83 -4.81
N GLU A 180 5.25 15.81 -5.68
CA GLU A 180 4.06 15.11 -6.17
C GLU A 180 3.29 14.38 -5.05
N ILE A 181 4.00 13.74 -4.11
CA ILE A 181 3.36 13.13 -2.94
C ILE A 181 2.77 14.19 -2.00
N ARG A 182 3.40 15.36 -1.87
CA ARG A 182 2.83 16.51 -1.12
C ARG A 182 1.52 16.97 -1.75
N LYS A 183 1.46 17.16 -3.07
CA LYS A 183 0.21 17.48 -3.77
C LYS A 183 -0.86 16.42 -3.52
N LEU A 184 -0.51 15.14 -3.66
CA LEU A 184 -1.43 14.03 -3.40
C LEU A 184 -2.02 14.08 -1.99
N SER A 185 -1.21 14.42 -0.99
CA SER A 185 -1.67 14.58 0.40
C SER A 185 -2.75 15.66 0.57
N GLN A 186 -2.62 16.76 -0.18
CA GLN A 186 -3.58 17.86 -0.17
C GLN A 186 -4.88 17.50 -0.90
N PHE A 187 -4.81 16.63 -1.90
CA PHE A 187 -5.99 16.11 -2.57
C PHE A 187 -6.74 15.11 -1.70
N ALA A 188 -6.04 14.19 -1.03
CA ALA A 188 -6.66 13.20 -0.14
C ALA A 188 -7.47 13.85 1.01
N ASP A 189 -7.02 15.01 1.48
CA ASP A 189 -7.69 15.85 2.48
C ASP A 189 -9.05 16.39 2.01
N LYS A 190 -9.22 16.59 0.70
CA LYS A 190 -10.38 17.23 0.06
C LYS A 190 -11.33 16.26 -0.64
N LEU A 191 -11.07 14.96 -0.54
CA LEU A 191 -11.88 13.90 -1.17
C LEU A 191 -13.25 13.73 -0.53
#